data_AF-A0A136K6X2-F1
#
_entry.id   AF-A0A136K6X2-F1
#
_cell.length_a   1.000
_cell.length_b   1.000
_cell.length_c   1.000
_cell.angle_alpha   90.00
_cell.angle_beta   90.00
_cell.angle_gamma   90.00
#
_symmetry.space_group_name_H-M   'P 1'
#
loop_
_entity.id
_entity.type
_entity.pdbx_description
1 polymer ?
#
loop_
_entity_poly.entity_id
_entity_poly.type
_entity_poly.pdbx_seq_one_letter_code
_entity_poly.pdbx_strand_id
1 'polypeptide(L)'
;MAGHSSERGRDIKLFGALFVLVGLIDLLIIEFFPAYALKLFGVTIVGPLAYIVKLHSPAAHFVIGYGFLFLRPWAWGLAIAYGGFGVVSELLNQLEFGFHRLRTGFMVSTVLFLCYLAWRRALFADPLPPARRLASTPEVPS
;
A
#
# COMPACT_ATOMS: atom_id res chain seq x y z
N MET A 1 25.69 -22.83 4.98
CA MET A 1 24.28 -22.74 4.55
C MET A 1 23.81 -21.29 4.72
N ALA A 2 23.96 -20.44 3.69
CA ALA A 2 23.70 -18.99 3.77
C ALA A 2 22.90 -18.48 2.55
N GLY A 3 21.80 -19.16 2.20
CA GLY A 3 21.02 -18.85 0.99
C GLY A 3 19.54 -18.50 1.19
N HIS A 4 19.00 -18.56 2.42
CA HIS A 4 17.54 -18.48 2.65
C HIS A 4 16.99 -17.07 2.98
N SER A 5 17.81 -16.04 3.15
CA SER A 5 17.33 -14.71 3.58
C SER A 5 16.84 -13.81 2.42
N SER A 6 17.33 -14.02 1.20
CA SER A 6 16.99 -13.19 0.03
C SER A 6 15.57 -13.42 -0.49
N GLU A 7 15.08 -14.67 -0.44
CA GLU A 7 13.79 -15.09 -1.01
C GLU A 7 12.57 -14.64 -0.17
N ARG A 8 12.74 -14.41 1.14
CA ARG A 8 11.60 -14.10 2.02
C ARG A 8 10.94 -12.77 1.63
N GLY A 9 9.68 -12.87 1.22
CA GLY A 9 8.85 -11.72 0.86
C GLY A 9 9.37 -10.96 -0.36
N ARG A 10 10.11 -11.61 -1.28
CA ARG A 10 10.65 -10.98 -2.49
C ARG A 10 9.58 -10.24 -3.30
N ASP A 11 8.43 -10.85 -3.46
CA ASP A 11 7.25 -10.25 -4.09
C ASP A 11 6.75 -9.00 -3.38
N ILE A 12 6.60 -9.02 -2.05
CA ILE A 12 6.23 -7.83 -1.27
C ILE A 12 7.28 -6.73 -1.40
N LYS A 13 8.57 -7.08 -1.41
CA LYS A 13 9.66 -6.12 -1.63
C LYS A 13 9.61 -5.52 -3.05
N LEU A 14 9.27 -6.33 -4.06
CA LEU A 14 9.04 -5.84 -5.43
C LEU A 14 7.87 -4.85 -5.45
N PHE A 15 6.75 -5.16 -4.79
CA PHE A 15 5.67 -4.19 -4.59
C PHE A 15 6.15 -2.95 -3.84
N GLY A 16 7.02 -3.09 -2.85
CA GLY A 16 7.61 -1.95 -2.14
C GLY A 16 8.40 -1.03 -3.06
N ALA A 17 9.24 -1.59 -3.93
CA ALA A 17 9.96 -0.82 -4.95
C ALA A 17 9.00 -0.14 -5.93
N LEU A 18 7.95 -0.84 -6.37
CA LEU A 18 6.91 -0.27 -7.24
C LEU A 18 6.16 0.87 -6.55
N PHE A 19 5.83 0.75 -5.27
CA PHE A 19 5.21 1.81 -4.48
C PHE A 19 6.10 3.06 -4.40
N VAL A 20 7.41 2.90 -4.20
CA VAL A 20 8.35 4.03 -4.23
C VAL A 20 8.38 4.67 -5.61
N LEU A 21 8.43 3.87 -6.68
CA LEU A 21 8.40 4.39 -8.05
C LEU A 21 7.10 5.15 -8.34
N VAL A 22 5.95 4.62 -7.93
CA VAL A 22 4.64 5.29 -8.07
C VAL A 22 4.61 6.59 -7.26
N GLY A 23 5.12 6.60 -6.03
CA GLY A 23 5.22 7.84 -5.25
C GLY A 23 6.07 8.91 -5.92
N LEU A 24 7.14 8.52 -6.63
CA LEU A 24 7.92 9.44 -7.44
C LEU A 24 7.11 9.95 -8.64
N ILE A 25 6.43 9.07 -9.36
CA ILE A 25 5.58 9.43 -10.50
C ILE A 25 4.46 10.39 -10.05
N ASP A 26 3.82 10.13 -8.91
CA ASP A 26 2.81 11.00 -8.31
C ASP A 26 3.35 12.42 -8.09
N LEU A 27 4.55 12.56 -7.51
CA LEU A 27 5.19 13.87 -7.32
C LEU A 27 5.43 14.57 -8.65
N LEU A 28 5.94 13.85 -9.67
CA LEU A 28 6.17 14.44 -10.98
C LEU A 28 4.86 14.89 -11.64
N ILE A 29 3.79 14.11 -11.51
CA ILE A 29 2.47 14.50 -12.04
C ILE A 29 1.95 15.77 -11.32
N ILE A 30 2.11 15.85 -10.00
CA ILE A 30 1.73 17.02 -9.22
C ILE A 30 2.50 18.26 -9.64
N GLU A 31 3.81 18.14 -9.81
CA GLU A 31 4.69 19.24 -10.19
C GLU A 31 4.45 19.71 -11.63
N PHE A 32 4.34 18.77 -12.59
CA PHE A 32 4.19 19.12 -14.00
C PHE A 32 2.75 19.43 -14.42
N PHE A 33 1.74 18.99 -13.64
CA PHE A 33 0.33 19.23 -13.95
C PHE A 33 -0.44 19.80 -12.74
N PRO A 34 0.01 20.89 -12.12
CA PRO A 34 -0.56 21.37 -10.85
C PRO A 34 -2.05 21.72 -10.94
N ALA A 35 -2.55 22.03 -12.13
CA ALA A 35 -3.95 22.31 -12.42
C ALA A 35 -4.87 21.08 -12.47
N TYR A 36 -4.35 19.84 -12.47
CA TYR A 36 -5.23 18.65 -12.52
C TYR A 36 -6.16 18.63 -11.30
N ALA A 37 -7.46 18.43 -11.50
CA ALA A 37 -8.41 18.47 -10.41
C ALA A 37 -8.37 17.16 -9.61
N LEU A 38 -8.12 17.25 -8.30
CA LEU A 38 -8.16 16.07 -7.43
C LEU A 38 -9.61 15.79 -7.05
N LYS A 39 -10.11 14.60 -7.42
CA LYS A 39 -11.43 14.11 -7.02
C LYS A 39 -11.29 13.17 -5.83
N LEU A 40 -11.93 13.50 -4.72
CA LEU A 40 -11.86 12.72 -3.50
C LEU A 40 -13.25 12.65 -2.86
N PHE A 41 -13.75 11.43 -2.63
CA PHE A 41 -15.06 11.19 -2.01
C PHE A 41 -16.24 11.94 -2.67
N GLY A 42 -16.27 12.01 -4.00
CA GLY A 42 -17.31 12.73 -4.74
C GLY A 42 -17.13 14.25 -4.73
N VAL A 43 -16.03 14.78 -4.21
CA VAL A 43 -15.75 16.22 -4.17
C VAL A 43 -14.55 16.55 -5.04
N THR A 44 -14.63 17.67 -5.77
CA THR A 44 -13.49 18.22 -6.50
C THR A 44 -12.76 19.23 -5.61
N ILE A 45 -11.50 18.93 -5.28
CA ILE A 45 -10.66 19.78 -4.45
C ILE A 45 -9.90 20.76 -5.34
N VAL A 46 -10.10 22.06 -5.10
CA VAL A 46 -9.56 23.17 -5.91
C VAL A 46 -8.82 24.19 -5.05
N GLY A 47 -8.09 25.09 -5.71
CA GLY A 47 -7.34 26.17 -5.06
C GLY A 47 -5.99 25.72 -4.47
N PRO A 48 -5.27 26.62 -3.77
CA PRO A 48 -3.90 26.36 -3.30
C PRO A 48 -3.78 25.16 -2.37
N LEU A 49 -4.80 24.89 -1.55
CA LEU A 49 -4.83 23.74 -0.64
C LEU A 49 -4.90 22.41 -1.40
N ALA A 50 -5.39 22.39 -2.64
CA ALA A 50 -5.42 21.18 -3.45
C ALA A 50 -4.02 20.60 -3.64
N TYR A 51 -2.99 21.45 -3.74
CA TYR A 51 -1.60 20.99 -3.85
C TYR A 51 -1.18 20.17 -2.62
N ILE A 52 -1.40 20.71 -1.42
CA ILE A 52 -1.07 20.03 -0.16
C ILE A 52 -1.86 18.74 -0.03
N VAL A 53 -3.15 18.75 -0.37
CA VAL A 53 -3.95 17.54 -0.34
C VAL A 53 -3.38 16.52 -1.32
N LYS A 54 -3.03 16.87 -2.55
CA LYS A 54 -2.44 15.91 -3.52
C LYS A 54 -1.18 15.23 -2.99
N LEU A 55 -0.34 15.92 -2.24
CA LEU A 55 0.88 15.36 -1.64
C LEU A 55 0.63 14.19 -0.67
N HIS A 56 -0.61 14.00 -0.20
CA HIS A 56 -0.95 12.82 0.61
C HIS A 56 -0.66 11.51 -0.14
N SER A 57 -0.90 11.47 -1.46
CA SER A 57 -0.73 10.27 -2.28
C SER A 57 0.73 9.82 -2.37
N PRO A 58 1.68 10.66 -2.85
CA PRO A 58 3.08 10.26 -2.90
C PRO A 58 3.65 9.96 -1.51
N ALA A 59 3.24 10.71 -0.47
CA ALA A 59 3.66 10.44 0.90
C ALA A 59 3.21 9.04 1.36
N ALA A 60 1.95 8.68 1.15
CA ALA A 60 1.44 7.36 1.48
C ALA A 60 2.17 6.26 0.69
N HIS A 61 2.39 6.48 -0.61
CA HIS A 61 3.13 5.55 -1.45
C HIS A 61 4.56 5.31 -0.96
N PHE A 62 5.29 6.36 -0.60
CA PHE A 62 6.66 6.22 -0.05
C PHE A 62 6.69 5.51 1.28
N VAL A 63 5.80 5.85 2.22
CA VAL A 63 5.79 5.23 3.55
C VAL A 63 5.41 3.75 3.45
N ILE A 64 4.40 3.41 2.65
CA ILE A 64 4.03 2.00 2.39
C ILE A 64 5.17 1.28 1.67
N GLY A 65 5.77 1.90 0.64
CA GLY A 65 6.88 1.33 -0.13
C GLY A 65 8.08 1.00 0.75
N TYR A 66 8.50 1.94 1.61
CA TYR A 66 9.52 1.70 2.63
C TYR A 66 9.11 0.55 3.55
N GLY A 67 7.88 0.57 4.05
CA GLY A 67 7.34 -0.49 4.89
C GLY A 67 7.45 -1.87 4.24
N PHE A 68 7.14 -2.00 2.95
CA PHE A 68 7.22 -3.26 2.20
C PHE A 68 8.65 -3.70 1.90
N LEU A 69 9.54 -2.79 1.52
CA LEU A 69 10.95 -3.09 1.27
C LEU A 69 11.63 -3.73 2.48
N PHE A 70 11.24 -3.30 3.68
CA PHE A 70 11.78 -3.79 4.96
C PHE A 70 10.82 -4.70 5.72
N LEU A 71 9.70 -5.13 5.12
CA LEU A 71 8.66 -5.98 5.74
C LEU A 71 8.24 -5.50 7.14
N ARG A 72 8.08 -4.18 7.33
CA ARG A 72 7.72 -3.59 8.62
C ARG A 72 6.29 -3.99 9.02
N PRO A 73 6.03 -4.37 10.28
CA PRO A 73 4.71 -4.85 10.69
C PRO A 73 3.55 -3.87 10.45
N TRP A 74 3.82 -2.58 10.65
CA TRP A 74 2.83 -1.51 10.44
C TRP A 74 2.48 -1.31 8.97
N ALA A 75 3.33 -1.75 8.02
CA ALA A 75 3.15 -1.50 6.60
C ALA A 75 1.91 -2.21 6.05
N TRP A 76 1.61 -3.40 6.57
CA TRP A 76 0.40 -4.14 6.21
C TRP A 76 -0.86 -3.32 6.54
N GLY A 77 -0.95 -2.82 7.77
CA GLY A 77 -2.13 -2.09 8.24
C GLY A 77 -2.31 -0.78 7.47
N LEU A 78 -1.20 -0.06 7.26
CA LEU A 78 -1.21 1.17 6.49
C LEU A 78 -1.64 0.94 5.03
N ALA A 79 -1.14 -0.11 4.37
CA ALA A 79 -1.51 -0.44 3.00
C ALA A 79 -2.99 -0.84 2.88
N ILE A 80 -3.50 -1.66 3.82
CA ILE A 80 -4.91 -2.03 3.86
C ILE A 80 -5.80 -0.80 4.05
N ALA A 81 -5.46 0.07 5.00
CA ALA A 81 -6.22 1.29 5.27
C ALA A 81 -6.19 2.25 4.08
N TYR A 82 -5.01 2.51 3.50
CA TYR A 82 -4.86 3.45 2.40
C TYR A 82 -5.49 2.95 1.10
N GLY A 83 -5.35 1.65 0.78
CA GLY A 83 -6.04 1.08 -0.36
C GLY A 83 -7.56 1.06 -0.16
N GLY A 84 -8.05 0.77 1.04
CA GLY A 84 -9.47 0.87 1.38
C GLY A 84 -10.01 2.30 1.23
N PHE A 85 -9.26 3.29 1.70
CA PHE A 85 -9.54 4.71 1.47
C PHE A 85 -9.69 5.02 -0.03
N GLY A 86 -8.75 4.55 -0.86
CA GLY A 86 -8.80 4.74 -2.31
C GLY A 86 -10.03 4.10 -2.96
N VAL A 87 -10.37 2.87 -2.58
CA VAL A 87 -11.55 2.14 -3.10
C VAL A 87 -12.84 2.86 -2.74
N VAL A 88 -13.01 3.28 -1.48
CA VAL A 88 -14.22 4.02 -1.04
C VAL A 88 -14.31 5.37 -1.74
N SER A 89 -13.20 6.10 -1.82
CA SER A 89 -13.16 7.40 -2.50
C SER A 89 -13.52 7.27 -3.98
N GLU A 90 -13.01 6.26 -4.67
CA GLU A 90 -13.33 6.02 -6.06
C GLU A 90 -14.78 5.61 -6.29
N LEU A 91 -15.33 4.75 -5.42
CA LEU A 91 -16.74 4.37 -5.48
C LEU A 91 -17.62 5.63 -5.42
N LEU A 92 -17.40 6.51 -4.45
CA LEU A 92 -18.15 7.77 -4.34
C LEU A 92 -17.89 8.69 -5.54
N ASN A 93 -16.66 8.75 -6.02
CA ASN A 93 -16.34 9.53 -7.22
C ASN A 93 -17.09 9.05 -8.46
N GLN A 94 -17.29 7.74 -8.65
CA GLN A 94 -18.04 7.24 -9.81
C GLN A 94 -19.55 7.39 -9.64
N LEU A 95 -20.05 7.36 -8.40
CA LEU A 95 -21.46 7.67 -8.12
C LEU A 95 -21.78 9.14 -8.44
N GLU A 96 -20.89 10.06 -8.08
CA GLU A 96 -21.09 11.50 -8.31
C GLU A 96 -20.76 11.93 -9.74
N PHE A 97 -19.60 11.50 -10.27
CA PHE A 97 -19.07 12.00 -11.54
C PHE A 97 -19.27 11.06 -12.73
N GLY A 98 -19.95 9.93 -12.51
CA GLY A 98 -20.22 8.92 -13.52
C GLY A 98 -19.11 7.87 -13.69
N PHE A 99 -19.47 6.81 -14.41
CA PHE A 99 -18.63 5.64 -14.58
C PHE A 99 -17.40 5.88 -15.47
N HIS A 100 -16.26 5.32 -15.07
CA HIS A 100 -15.02 5.41 -15.86
C HIS A 100 -14.29 4.05 -15.93
N ARG A 101 -14.10 3.52 -17.14
CA ARG A 101 -13.54 2.18 -17.38
C ARG A 101 -12.14 2.01 -16.79
N LEU A 102 -11.24 2.95 -17.07
CA LEU A 102 -9.85 2.89 -16.58
C LEU A 102 -9.77 2.93 -15.05
N ARG A 103 -10.60 3.77 -14.41
CA ARG A 103 -10.61 3.90 -12.94
C ARG A 103 -11.19 2.65 -12.29
N THR A 104 -12.23 2.07 -12.91
CA THR A 104 -12.80 0.79 -12.49
C THR A 104 -11.79 -0.35 -12.58
N GLY A 105 -11.04 -0.44 -13.69
CA GLY A 105 -9.98 -1.43 -13.83
C GLY A 105 -8.92 -1.29 -12.73
N PHE A 106 -8.49 -0.05 -12.45
CA PHE A 106 -7.59 0.22 -11.33
C PHE A 106 -8.20 -0.23 -10.00
N MET A 107 -9.46 0.10 -9.68
CA MET A 107 -10.07 -0.34 -8.41
C MET A 107 -10.19 -1.84 -8.25
N VAL A 108 -10.55 -2.56 -9.32
CA VAL A 108 -10.58 -4.02 -9.28
C VAL A 108 -9.19 -4.55 -8.97
N SER A 109 -8.14 -4.01 -9.62
CA SER A 109 -6.76 -4.40 -9.32
C SER A 109 -6.33 -4.04 -7.89
N THR A 110 -6.77 -2.89 -7.35
CA THR A 110 -6.54 -2.51 -5.96
C THR A 110 -7.20 -3.49 -5.00
N VAL A 111 -8.47 -3.86 -5.20
CA VAL A 111 -9.17 -4.82 -4.35
C VAL A 111 -8.47 -6.18 -4.37
N LEU A 112 -8.09 -6.67 -5.56
CA LEU A 112 -7.32 -7.92 -5.68
C LEU A 112 -5.98 -7.84 -4.95
N PHE A 113 -5.28 -6.71 -5.07
CA PHE A 113 -4.04 -6.47 -4.35
C PHE A 113 -4.23 -6.45 -2.83
N LEU A 114 -5.31 -5.85 -2.32
CA LEU A 114 -5.64 -5.86 -0.89
C LEU A 114 -5.96 -7.27 -0.40
N CYS A 115 -6.71 -8.06 -1.17
CA CYS A 115 -6.95 -9.48 -0.87
C CYS A 115 -5.62 -10.26 -0.82
N TYR A 116 -4.73 -10.01 -1.78
CA TYR A 116 -3.39 -10.59 -1.78
C TYR A 116 -2.57 -10.18 -0.54
N LEU A 117 -2.59 -8.90 -0.14
CA LEU A 117 -1.92 -8.46 1.08
C LEU A 117 -2.52 -9.08 2.34
N ALA A 118 -3.84 -9.24 2.41
CA ALA A 118 -4.51 -9.93 3.51
C ALA A 118 -4.04 -11.38 3.62
N TRP A 119 -3.92 -12.08 2.49
CA TRP A 119 -3.33 -13.43 2.43
C TRP A 119 -1.87 -13.45 2.90
N ARG A 120 -1.09 -12.40 2.59
CA ARG A 120 0.34 -12.29 2.94
C ARG A 120 0.62 -11.67 4.30
N ARG A 121 -0.40 -11.49 5.15
CA ARG A 121 -0.28 -10.87 6.48
C ARG A 121 0.84 -11.46 7.34
N ALA A 122 1.06 -12.78 7.28
CA ALA A 122 2.09 -13.46 8.07
C ALA A 122 3.52 -12.96 7.81
N LEU A 123 3.80 -12.37 6.63
CA LEU A 123 5.12 -11.83 6.33
C LEU A 123 5.46 -10.57 7.12
N PHE A 124 4.44 -9.88 7.61
CA PHE A 124 4.54 -8.66 8.39
C PHE A 124 4.43 -8.91 9.90
N ALA A 125 4.24 -10.16 10.33
CA ALA A 125 4.26 -10.47 11.76
C ALA A 125 5.70 -10.41 12.31
N ASP A 126 5.86 -9.78 13.47
CA ASP A 126 7.13 -9.80 14.19
C ASP A 126 7.54 -11.25 14.51
N PRO A 127 8.84 -11.60 14.40
CA PRO A 127 9.31 -12.90 14.90
C PRO A 127 8.94 -13.04 16.37
N LEU A 128 8.38 -14.20 16.75
CA LEU A 128 8.03 -14.47 18.14
C LEU A 128 9.23 -14.19 19.08
N PRO A 129 8.99 -13.58 20.26
CA PRO A 129 10.03 -13.39 21.26
C PRO A 129 10.77 -14.71 21.55
N PRO A 130 12.09 -14.69 21.81
CA PRO A 130 12.91 -15.89 22.01
C PRO A 130 12.30 -16.88 23.03
N ALA A 131 11.73 -16.36 24.12
CA ALA A 131 11.08 -17.17 25.16
C ALA A 131 9.91 -18.02 24.64
N ARG A 132 9.14 -17.49 23.67
CA ARG A 132 7.99 -18.21 23.09
C ARG A 132 8.41 -19.21 22.01
N ARG A 133 9.58 -19.01 21.38
CA ARG A 133 10.19 -19.97 20.45
C ARG A 133 10.65 -21.23 21.18
N LEU A 134 11.33 -21.07 22.32
CA LEU A 134 11.82 -22.21 23.12
C LEU A 134 10.67 -23.09 23.63
N ALA A 135 9.56 -22.49 24.08
CA ALA A 135 8.37 -23.21 24.54
C ALA A 135 7.59 -23.93 23.43
N SER A 136 7.80 -23.59 22.15
CA SER A 136 7.13 -24.23 21.01
C SER A 136 7.92 -25.40 20.41
N THR A 137 9.13 -25.67 20.90
CA THR A 137 9.93 -26.82 20.48
C THR A 137 9.41 -28.06 21.22
N PRO A 138 8.90 -29.10 20.53
CA PRO A 138 8.50 -30.32 21.22
C PRO A 138 9.73 -30.95 21.87
N GLU A 139 9.62 -31.32 23.15
CA GLU A 139 10.64 -32.14 23.82
C GLU A 139 10.85 -33.42 23.00
N VAL A 140 12.05 -33.61 22.49
CA VAL A 140 12.46 -34.86 21.85
C VAL A 140 12.68 -35.86 22.99
N PRO A 141 11.89 -36.95 23.10
CA PRO A 141 12.09 -37.93 24.15
C PRO A 141 13.41 -38.65 23.92
N SER A 142 14.24 -38.73 24.97
CA SER A 142 15.50 -39.47 25.03
C SER A 142 15.30 -40.97 25.06
#